data_AF-A0A7W0UDF6-F1
#
_entry.id   AF-A0A7W0UDF6-F1
#
_cell.length_a   1.000
_cell.length_b   1.000
_cell.length_c   1.000
_cell.angle_alpha   90.00
_cell.angle_beta   90.00
_cell.angle_gamma   90.00
#
_symmetry.space_group_name_H-M   'P 1'
#
loop_
_entity.id
_entity.type
_entity.pdbx_description
1 polymer ?
#
loop_
_entity_poly.entity_id
_entity_poly.type
_entity_poly.pdbx_seq_one_letter_code
_entity_poly.pdbx_strand_id
1 'polypeptide(L)'
;MSKHDDGGLRLPDLSIADVAEQTGVSAVTLRAWEQRHGFPAPERLAGGHRRYTPEDVTLVHRVLAERAAGSTLGGAIARARQDELRTGGSFFAEIHHGPSRIESQVVSKRTMIALSHAIEDESSARAERALLVGVFQEQRFFAAGRGRWRDLASGAQRAVVFSDFSTTRTPADGPAEVPMIASDALEQEWAVVVLAPRSSVLLLGRELPGERRRRDLARRFELVWSAAPAAVWAALETAVRLARRTAPSIALDLRADLNEFPYPLGPDPAFVTALTNRMVGYLDR
;
A
#
# COMPACT_ATOMS: atom_id res chain seq x y z
N MET A 1 -11.45 11.70 -39.20
CA MET A 1 -12.51 10.82 -38.67
C MET A 1 -11.97 10.24 -37.38
N SER A 2 -12.42 10.80 -36.26
CA SER A 2 -11.97 10.47 -34.91
C SER A 2 -12.73 9.25 -34.37
N LYS A 3 -12.07 8.38 -33.59
CA LYS A 3 -12.42 8.03 -32.19
C LYS A 3 -11.72 6.75 -31.66
N HIS A 4 -10.94 6.96 -30.59
CA HIS A 4 -10.71 6.14 -29.37
C HIS A 4 -10.09 4.72 -29.52
N ASP A 5 -9.25 4.21 -28.60
CA ASP A 5 -9.29 4.38 -27.14
C ASP A 5 -7.97 3.99 -26.42
N ASP A 6 -7.84 4.53 -25.20
CA ASP A 6 -6.81 4.32 -24.16
C ASP A 6 -6.65 2.85 -23.71
N GLY A 7 -5.41 2.41 -23.45
CA GLY A 7 -5.17 1.05 -22.95
C GLY A 7 -3.72 0.69 -22.63
N GLY A 8 -2.92 1.61 -22.06
CA GLY A 8 -1.52 1.31 -21.65
C GLY A 8 -1.46 0.28 -20.51
N LEU A 9 -1.09 -0.95 -20.86
CA LEU A 9 -1.37 -2.20 -20.16
C LEU A 9 -0.63 -2.47 -18.83
N ARG A 10 -1.35 -3.17 -17.96
CA ARG A 10 -0.87 -4.10 -16.92
C ARG A 10 -0.01 -5.19 -17.56
N LEU A 11 1.28 -4.98 -17.81
CA LEU A 11 2.09 -5.98 -18.51
C LEU A 11 2.35 -7.21 -17.61
N PRO A 12 1.95 -8.41 -18.05
CA PRO A 12 2.16 -9.64 -17.28
C PRO A 12 3.57 -10.17 -17.54
N ASP A 13 4.42 -10.13 -16.50
CA ASP A 13 5.83 -10.53 -16.61
C ASP A 13 6.19 -11.76 -15.77
N LEU A 14 5.34 -12.14 -14.80
CA LEU A 14 5.65 -13.25 -13.90
C LEU A 14 5.35 -14.61 -14.55
N SER A 15 6.26 -15.56 -14.40
CA SER A 15 6.02 -16.96 -14.72
C SER A 15 5.21 -17.66 -13.64
N ILE A 16 4.70 -18.85 -13.92
CA ILE A 16 4.01 -19.65 -12.91
C ILE A 16 4.94 -20.10 -11.76
N ALA A 17 6.25 -20.19 -12.02
CA ALA A 17 7.22 -20.53 -11.00
C ALA A 17 7.38 -19.38 -10.01
N ASP A 18 7.49 -18.14 -10.51
CA ASP A 18 7.61 -16.93 -9.69
C ASP A 18 6.39 -16.76 -8.77
N VAL A 19 5.18 -16.98 -9.31
CA VAL A 19 3.95 -16.94 -8.50
C VAL A 19 3.95 -18.05 -7.45
N ALA A 20 4.41 -19.26 -7.79
CA ALA A 20 4.45 -20.36 -6.84
C ALA A 20 5.44 -20.11 -5.70
N GLU A 21 6.59 -19.53 -6.01
CA GLU A 21 7.60 -19.11 -5.04
C GLU A 21 7.06 -18.01 -4.12
N GLN A 22 6.50 -16.94 -4.67
CA GLN A 22 5.98 -15.81 -3.89
C GLN A 22 4.78 -16.20 -3.03
N THR A 23 3.89 -17.07 -3.52
CA THR A 23 2.65 -17.42 -2.82
C THR A 23 2.76 -18.64 -1.91
N GLY A 24 3.80 -19.47 -2.08
CA GLY A 24 3.91 -20.79 -1.45
C GLY A 24 2.92 -21.83 -2.01
N VAL A 25 2.15 -21.52 -3.06
CA VAL A 25 1.21 -22.45 -3.70
C VAL A 25 1.88 -23.14 -4.86
N SER A 26 1.85 -24.47 -4.91
CA SER A 26 2.51 -25.20 -6.00
C SER A 26 1.95 -24.81 -7.39
N ALA A 27 2.82 -24.77 -8.40
CA ALA A 27 2.42 -24.49 -9.78
C ALA A 27 1.33 -25.45 -10.31
N VAL A 28 1.32 -26.71 -9.82
CA VAL A 28 0.28 -27.70 -10.15
C VAL A 28 -1.07 -27.27 -9.56
N THR A 29 -1.08 -26.84 -8.31
CA THR A 29 -2.28 -26.34 -7.62
C THR A 29 -2.83 -25.09 -8.30
N LEU A 30 -1.96 -24.12 -8.66
CA LEU A 30 -2.37 -22.91 -9.38
C LEU A 30 -3.01 -23.23 -10.74
N ARG A 31 -2.45 -24.18 -11.51
CA ARG A 31 -3.06 -24.65 -12.77
C ARG A 31 -4.41 -25.32 -12.56
N ALA A 32 -4.55 -26.09 -11.49
CA ALA A 32 -5.82 -26.74 -11.16
C ALA A 32 -6.88 -25.71 -10.77
N TRP A 33 -6.50 -24.64 -10.05
CA TRP A 33 -7.40 -23.53 -9.73
C TRP A 33 -7.80 -22.78 -11.01
N GLU A 34 -6.87 -22.50 -11.91
CA GLU A 34 -7.15 -21.83 -13.20
C GLU A 34 -8.15 -22.66 -14.01
N GLN A 35 -7.92 -23.96 -14.15
CA GLN A 35 -8.79 -24.84 -14.93
C GLN A 35 -10.20 -24.95 -14.34
N ARG A 36 -10.33 -25.04 -13.01
CA ARG A 36 -11.61 -25.31 -12.35
C ARG A 36 -12.42 -24.06 -12.04
N HIS A 37 -11.74 -22.94 -11.77
CA HIS A 37 -12.36 -21.71 -11.26
C HIS A 37 -12.00 -20.47 -12.09
N GLY A 38 -11.18 -20.60 -13.14
CA GLY A 38 -10.67 -19.48 -13.91
C GLY A 38 -9.80 -18.54 -13.06
N PHE A 39 -9.09 -19.07 -12.06
CA PHE A 39 -8.31 -18.29 -11.10
C PHE A 39 -6.95 -18.92 -10.77
N PRO A 40 -5.83 -18.19 -10.78
CA PRO A 40 -5.69 -16.82 -11.30
C PRO A 40 -6.01 -16.77 -12.80
N ALA A 41 -6.10 -15.57 -13.38
CA ALA A 41 -6.46 -15.38 -14.78
C ALA A 41 -5.26 -14.87 -15.59
N PRO A 42 -4.21 -15.70 -15.80
CA PRO A 42 -3.00 -15.27 -16.50
C PRO A 42 -3.28 -14.92 -17.96
N GLU A 43 -2.51 -13.97 -18.48
CA GLU A 43 -2.41 -13.75 -19.91
C GLU A 43 -1.63 -14.90 -20.56
N ARG A 44 -2.01 -15.27 -21.77
CA ARG A 44 -1.28 -16.27 -22.56
C ARG A 44 -0.54 -15.57 -23.68
N LEU A 45 0.79 -15.67 -23.67
CA LEU A 45 1.62 -15.23 -24.79
C LEU A 45 1.32 -16.07 -26.04
N ALA A 46 1.72 -15.56 -27.20
CA ALA A 46 1.59 -16.27 -28.48
C ALA A 46 2.19 -17.70 -28.47
N GLY A 47 3.19 -17.95 -27.62
CA GLY A 47 3.78 -19.28 -27.39
C GLY A 47 3.02 -20.19 -26.41
N GLY A 48 1.84 -19.80 -25.93
CA GLY A 48 1.01 -20.57 -24.99
C GLY A 48 1.49 -20.55 -23.53
N HIS A 49 2.59 -19.85 -23.23
CA HIS A 49 3.07 -19.66 -21.87
C HIS A 49 2.17 -18.68 -21.11
N ARG A 50 1.88 -19.04 -19.85
CA ARG A 50 1.14 -18.18 -18.91
C ARG A 50 2.06 -17.09 -18.39
N ARG A 51 1.54 -15.88 -18.36
CA ARG A 51 2.14 -14.74 -17.69
C ARG A 51 1.14 -14.18 -16.70
N TYR A 52 1.63 -13.96 -15.50
CA TYR A 52 0.86 -13.45 -14.39
C TYR A 52 1.28 -12.01 -14.12
N THR A 53 0.32 -11.27 -13.63
CA THR A 53 0.55 -9.96 -13.07
C THR A 53 0.88 -10.09 -11.59
N PRO A 54 1.58 -9.13 -10.99
CA PRO A 54 1.75 -9.16 -9.54
C PRO A 54 0.42 -8.97 -8.77
N GLU A 55 -0.61 -8.43 -9.40
CA GLU A 55 -1.98 -8.44 -8.87
C GLU A 55 -2.52 -9.87 -8.70
N ASP A 56 -2.17 -10.81 -9.60
CA ASP A 56 -2.52 -12.23 -9.44
C ASP A 56 -1.90 -12.81 -8.16
N VAL A 57 -0.66 -12.44 -7.83
CA VAL A 57 0.03 -12.87 -6.59
C VAL A 57 -0.73 -12.35 -5.37
N THR A 58 -1.07 -11.05 -5.35
CA THR A 58 -1.87 -10.45 -4.27
C THR A 58 -3.21 -11.16 -4.10
N LEU A 59 -3.90 -11.45 -5.20
CA LEU A 59 -5.18 -12.17 -5.17
C LEU A 59 -5.03 -13.59 -4.63
N VAL A 60 -3.96 -14.31 -4.98
CA VAL A 60 -3.70 -15.66 -4.44
C VAL A 60 -3.51 -15.60 -2.93
N HIS A 61 -2.74 -14.64 -2.41
CA HIS A 61 -2.58 -14.47 -0.96
C HIS A 61 -3.91 -14.19 -0.25
N ARG A 62 -4.80 -13.39 -0.84
CA ARG A 62 -6.15 -13.16 -0.29
C ARG A 62 -6.98 -14.44 -0.25
N VAL A 63 -6.95 -15.23 -1.33
CA VAL A 63 -7.62 -16.53 -1.37
C VAL A 63 -7.08 -17.46 -0.28
N LEU A 64 -5.76 -17.48 -0.05
CA LEU A 64 -5.16 -18.27 1.03
C LEU A 64 -5.63 -17.82 2.42
N ALA A 65 -5.67 -16.52 2.66
CA ALA A 65 -6.14 -15.97 3.93
C ALA A 65 -7.62 -16.30 4.19
N GLU A 66 -8.48 -16.17 3.19
CA GLU A 66 -9.89 -16.57 3.26
C GLU A 66 -10.07 -18.06 3.55
N ARG A 67 -9.22 -18.90 2.94
CA ARG A 67 -9.24 -20.34 3.22
C ARG A 67 -8.77 -20.67 4.62
N ALA A 68 -7.78 -19.95 5.14
CA ALA A 68 -7.35 -20.07 6.54
C ALA A 68 -8.49 -19.66 7.51
N ALA A 69 -9.34 -18.72 7.11
CA ALA A 69 -10.54 -18.32 7.85
C ALA A 69 -11.76 -19.27 7.67
N GLY A 70 -11.59 -20.42 6.98
CA GLY A 70 -12.62 -21.46 6.84
C GLY A 70 -13.45 -21.39 5.57
N SER A 71 -13.17 -20.48 4.64
CA SER A 71 -13.86 -20.41 3.35
C SER A 71 -13.53 -21.59 2.44
N THR A 72 -14.51 -22.07 1.68
CA THR A 72 -14.23 -22.98 0.55
C THR A 72 -13.43 -22.25 -0.54
N LEU A 73 -12.70 -22.97 -1.38
CA LEU A 73 -11.89 -22.35 -2.44
C LEU A 73 -12.72 -21.44 -3.37
N GLY A 74 -13.90 -21.89 -3.80
CA GLY A 74 -14.79 -21.09 -4.64
C GLY A 74 -15.31 -19.83 -3.93
N GLY A 75 -15.68 -19.94 -2.65
CA GLY A 75 -16.08 -18.80 -1.83
C GLY A 75 -14.95 -17.80 -1.61
N ALA A 76 -13.74 -18.30 -1.34
CA ALA A 76 -12.53 -17.49 -1.18
C ALA A 76 -12.18 -16.72 -2.45
N ILE A 77 -12.26 -17.35 -3.63
CA ILE A 77 -12.03 -16.68 -4.93
C ILE A 77 -13.09 -15.60 -5.18
N ALA A 78 -14.36 -15.87 -4.90
CA ALA A 78 -15.44 -14.91 -5.09
C ALA A 78 -15.26 -13.67 -4.21
N ARG A 79 -14.92 -13.86 -2.93
CA ARG A 79 -14.63 -12.77 -1.99
C ARG A 79 -13.40 -11.98 -2.41
N ALA A 80 -12.29 -12.64 -2.75
CA ALA A 80 -11.07 -11.96 -3.18
C ALA A 80 -11.29 -11.03 -4.40
N ARG A 81 -12.13 -11.45 -5.36
CA ARG A 81 -12.53 -10.63 -6.52
C ARG A 81 -13.45 -9.47 -6.14
N GLN A 82 -14.44 -9.71 -5.28
CA GLN A 82 -15.31 -8.65 -4.78
C GLN A 82 -14.54 -7.60 -3.97
N ASP A 83 -13.60 -8.04 -3.14
CA ASP A 83 -12.73 -7.15 -2.38
C ASP A 83 -11.80 -6.37 -3.31
N GLU A 84 -11.23 -6.97 -4.36
CA GLU A 84 -10.46 -6.21 -5.35
C GLU A 84 -11.29 -5.11 -6.03
N LEU A 85 -12.55 -5.39 -6.36
CA LEU A 85 -13.46 -4.38 -6.90
C LEU A 85 -13.79 -3.27 -5.87
N ARG A 86 -13.88 -3.62 -4.58
CA ARG A 86 -14.16 -2.67 -3.49
C ARG A 86 -12.94 -1.86 -3.06
N THR A 87 -11.75 -2.47 -3.10
CA THR A 87 -10.50 -1.89 -2.59
C THR A 87 -9.61 -1.32 -3.68
N GLY A 88 -9.91 -1.53 -4.96
CA GLY A 88 -9.08 -1.35 -6.17
C GLY A 88 -8.50 0.04 -6.43
N GLY A 89 -7.85 0.62 -5.44
CA GLY A 89 -7.23 1.93 -5.42
C GLY A 89 -7.22 2.61 -4.05
N SER A 90 -7.66 1.98 -2.95
CA SER A 90 -7.78 2.60 -1.62
C SER A 90 -6.93 1.84 -0.60
N PHE A 91 -6.01 2.54 0.07
CA PHE A 91 -5.22 1.96 1.15
C PHE A 91 -6.12 1.59 2.33
N PHE A 92 -7.08 2.48 2.63
CA PHE A 92 -7.98 2.30 3.75
C PHE A 92 -8.91 1.10 3.56
N ALA A 93 -9.52 0.96 2.39
CA ALA A 93 -10.38 -0.16 2.06
C ALA A 93 -9.60 -1.49 2.05
N GLU A 94 -8.34 -1.49 1.61
CA GLU A 94 -7.48 -2.67 1.66
C GLU A 94 -7.34 -3.22 3.08
N ILE A 95 -7.10 -2.34 4.06
CA ILE A 95 -6.96 -2.76 5.45
C ILE A 95 -8.31 -3.05 6.10
N HIS A 96 -9.36 -2.30 5.77
CA HIS A 96 -10.68 -2.48 6.37
C HIS A 96 -11.42 -3.75 5.92
N HIS A 97 -11.26 -4.13 4.65
CA HIS A 97 -11.96 -5.26 4.04
C HIS A 97 -11.04 -6.47 3.82
N GLY A 98 -9.73 -6.27 3.85
CA GLY A 98 -8.76 -7.33 3.64
C GLY A 98 -8.54 -8.23 4.86
N PRO A 99 -7.68 -9.24 4.71
CA PRO A 99 -7.41 -10.24 5.75
C PRO A 99 -6.70 -9.66 6.97
N SER A 100 -6.04 -8.51 6.83
CA SER A 100 -5.33 -7.81 7.90
C SER A 100 -6.22 -6.79 8.61
N ARG A 101 -7.52 -7.09 8.81
CA ARG A 101 -8.50 -6.15 9.37
C ARG A 101 -8.10 -5.66 10.76
N ILE A 102 -8.16 -4.34 10.93
CA ILE A 102 -7.82 -3.64 12.19
C ILE A 102 -9.00 -2.77 12.59
N GLU A 103 -9.23 -2.66 13.90
CA GLU A 103 -10.24 -1.75 14.43
C GLU A 103 -9.83 -0.30 14.16
N SER A 104 -10.80 0.52 13.72
CA SER A 104 -10.59 1.93 13.44
C SER A 104 -11.11 2.81 14.57
N GLN A 105 -10.55 4.00 14.67
CA GLN A 105 -10.94 5.02 15.64
C GLN A 105 -11.13 6.37 14.96
N VAL A 106 -12.11 7.16 15.41
CA VAL A 106 -12.31 8.52 14.88
C VAL A 106 -11.46 9.50 15.67
N VAL A 107 -10.58 10.19 14.97
CA VAL A 107 -9.63 11.16 15.56
C VAL A 107 -9.67 12.49 14.82
N SER A 108 -9.04 13.51 15.39
CA SER A 108 -8.90 14.82 14.73
C SER A 108 -7.70 14.84 13.77
N LYS A 109 -7.66 15.81 12.84
CA LYS A 109 -6.49 16.05 11.99
C LYS A 109 -5.25 16.40 12.82
N ARG A 110 -5.41 17.09 13.96
CA ARG A 110 -4.31 17.33 14.92
C ARG A 110 -3.71 16.01 15.42
N THR A 111 -4.56 15.06 15.79
CA THR A 111 -4.15 13.70 16.19
C THR A 111 -3.46 12.96 15.03
N MET A 112 -3.99 13.05 13.80
CA MET A 112 -3.36 12.47 12.62
C MET A 112 -1.93 13.00 12.40
N ILE A 113 -1.75 14.33 12.44
CA ILE A 113 -0.44 14.99 12.32
C ILE A 113 0.51 14.49 13.41
N ALA A 114 0.05 14.45 14.66
CA ALA A 114 0.83 13.98 15.80
C ALA A 114 1.35 12.54 15.60
N LEU A 115 0.48 11.63 15.16
CA LEU A 115 0.85 10.23 14.92
C LEU A 115 1.75 10.07 13.68
N SER A 116 1.49 10.82 12.61
CA SER A 116 2.34 10.86 11.41
C SER A 116 3.76 11.30 11.76
N HIS A 117 3.90 12.41 12.50
CA HIS A 117 5.21 12.90 12.92
C HIS A 117 5.93 11.92 13.85
N ALA A 118 5.21 11.25 14.76
CA ALA A 118 5.80 10.22 15.61
C ALA A 118 6.40 9.06 14.80
N ILE A 119 5.69 8.60 13.76
CA ILE A 119 6.16 7.54 12.85
C ILE A 119 7.37 8.01 12.04
N GLU A 120 7.27 9.19 11.44
CA GLU A 120 8.35 9.78 10.65
C GLU A 120 9.62 9.97 11.48
N ASP A 121 9.50 10.52 12.71
CA ASP A 121 10.65 10.74 13.59
C ASP A 121 11.26 9.42 14.09
N GLU A 122 10.45 8.41 14.40
CA GLU A 122 10.97 7.10 14.80
C GLU A 122 11.67 6.40 13.63
N SER A 123 11.10 6.47 12.42
CA SER A 123 11.73 5.94 11.21
C SER A 123 13.07 6.62 10.95
N SER A 124 13.13 7.95 11.06
CA SER A 124 14.36 8.72 10.88
C SER A 124 15.41 8.39 11.94
N ALA A 125 15.01 8.27 13.21
CA ALA A 125 15.93 7.97 14.31
C ALA A 125 16.62 6.61 14.20
N ARG A 126 15.96 5.63 13.57
CA ARG A 126 16.53 4.29 13.36
C ARG A 126 17.47 4.23 12.17
N ALA A 127 17.37 5.18 11.24
CA ALA A 127 18.23 5.28 10.04
C ALA A 127 18.35 3.96 9.26
N GLU A 128 17.28 3.17 9.21
CA GLU A 128 17.21 1.95 8.42
C GLU A 128 16.91 2.28 6.95
N ARG A 129 17.40 1.46 6.01
CA ARG A 129 17.08 1.55 4.58
C ARG A 129 15.61 1.14 4.34
N ALA A 130 14.69 2.04 4.68
CA ALA A 130 13.26 1.78 4.63
C ALA A 130 12.66 1.99 3.23
N LEU A 131 11.57 1.28 2.94
CA LEU A 131 10.56 1.69 1.97
C LEU A 131 9.55 2.58 2.67
N LEU A 132 9.41 3.80 2.16
CA LEU A 132 8.53 4.82 2.66
C LEU A 132 7.47 5.15 1.61
N VAL A 133 6.21 5.08 1.99
CA VAL A 133 5.09 5.53 1.15
C VAL A 133 4.28 6.56 1.92
N GLY A 134 4.13 7.74 1.34
CA GLY A 134 3.27 8.81 1.83
C GLY A 134 2.11 9.03 0.88
N VAL A 135 0.91 9.21 1.42
CA VAL A 135 -0.27 9.60 0.64
C VAL A 135 -0.82 10.88 1.24
N PHE A 136 -0.86 11.93 0.43
CA PHE A 136 -1.37 13.23 0.80
C PHE A 136 -2.54 13.59 -0.10
N GLN A 137 -3.66 13.95 0.51
CA GLN A 137 -4.88 14.36 -0.19
C GLN A 137 -4.65 15.47 -1.21
N GLU A 138 -3.76 16.42 -0.91
CA GLU A 138 -3.45 17.59 -1.73
C GLU A 138 -1.95 17.92 -1.62
N GLN A 139 -1.34 18.39 -2.71
CA GLN A 139 0.08 18.71 -2.81
C GLN A 139 0.51 19.75 -1.78
N ARG A 140 -0.38 20.67 -1.38
CA ARG A 140 -0.11 21.65 -0.32
C ARG A 140 0.19 21.00 1.04
N PHE A 141 -0.41 19.85 1.34
CA PHE A 141 -0.12 19.13 2.58
C PHE A 141 1.26 18.47 2.52
N PHE A 142 1.62 17.90 1.37
CA PHE A 142 3.00 17.45 1.15
C PHE A 142 4.00 18.60 1.21
N ALA A 143 3.67 19.76 0.62
CA ALA A 143 4.55 20.94 0.64
C ALA A 143 4.86 21.40 2.07
N ALA A 144 3.89 21.33 2.99
CA ALA A 144 4.10 21.63 4.41
C ALA A 144 5.06 20.64 5.10
N GLY A 145 5.05 19.37 4.69
CA GLY A 145 5.92 18.30 5.21
C GLY A 145 7.20 18.05 4.40
N ARG A 146 7.46 18.81 3.33
CA ARG A 146 8.49 18.48 2.33
C ARG A 146 9.89 18.34 2.92
N GLY A 147 10.26 19.22 3.86
CA GLY A 147 11.56 19.13 4.54
C GLY A 147 11.75 17.78 5.23
N ARG A 148 10.74 17.35 6.00
CA ARG A 148 10.75 16.06 6.71
C ARG A 148 10.85 14.88 5.75
N TRP A 149 10.10 14.92 4.66
CA TRP A 149 10.11 13.86 3.65
C TRP A 149 11.40 13.80 2.83
N ARG A 150 12.09 14.93 2.63
CA ARG A 150 13.44 14.93 2.08
C ARG A 150 14.43 14.27 3.03
N ASP A 151 14.39 14.63 4.31
CA ASP A 151 15.30 14.08 5.31
C ASP A 151 15.11 12.55 5.45
N LEU A 152 13.85 12.10 5.42
CA LEU A 152 13.49 10.69 5.35
C LEU A 152 14.00 10.01 4.07
N ALA A 153 13.80 10.63 2.91
CA ALA A 153 14.24 10.07 1.63
C ALA A 153 15.77 9.90 1.54
N SER A 154 16.55 10.76 2.21
CA SER A 154 18.02 10.72 2.18
C SER A 154 18.63 9.43 2.74
N GLY A 155 17.94 8.73 3.65
CA GLY A 155 18.41 7.48 4.26
C GLY A 155 17.61 6.23 3.85
N ALA A 156 16.54 6.42 3.07
CA ALA A 156 15.62 5.36 2.69
C ALA A 156 16.19 4.50 1.55
N GLN A 157 15.75 3.23 1.48
CA GLN A 157 15.88 2.44 0.25
C GLN A 157 15.09 3.11 -0.88
N ARG A 158 13.87 3.54 -0.56
CA ARG A 158 13.00 4.30 -1.46
C ARG A 158 11.99 5.11 -0.66
N ALA A 159 11.74 6.32 -1.11
CA ALA A 159 10.60 7.11 -0.64
C ALA A 159 9.71 7.48 -1.83
N VAL A 160 8.41 7.20 -1.71
CA VAL A 160 7.39 7.52 -2.71
C VAL A 160 6.28 8.32 -2.05
N VAL A 161 5.87 9.40 -2.69
CA VAL A 161 4.75 10.24 -2.25
C VAL A 161 3.69 10.28 -3.33
N PHE A 162 2.46 9.95 -2.95
CA PHE A 162 1.27 10.08 -3.75
C PHE A 162 0.52 11.36 -3.37
N SER A 163 0.14 12.15 -4.36
CA SER A 163 -0.75 13.31 -4.19
C SER A 163 -1.42 13.71 -5.50
N ASP A 164 -2.16 14.81 -5.51
CA ASP A 164 -2.80 15.41 -6.70
C ASP A 164 -1.79 16.10 -7.65
N PHE A 165 -0.56 15.58 -7.73
CA PHE A 165 0.47 16.07 -8.65
C PHE A 165 0.00 15.97 -10.10
N SER A 166 0.36 16.95 -10.92
CA SER A 166 0.05 16.93 -12.35
C SER A 166 0.88 15.90 -13.13
N THR A 167 2.11 15.64 -12.70
CA THR A 167 3.05 14.75 -13.38
C THR A 167 3.96 14.03 -12.40
N THR A 168 4.45 12.87 -12.80
CA THR A 168 5.46 12.11 -12.06
C THR A 168 6.78 12.88 -12.03
N ARG A 169 7.42 12.95 -10.85
CA ARG A 169 8.74 13.57 -10.66
C ARG A 169 9.63 12.68 -9.78
N THR A 170 10.93 12.71 -10.01
CA THR A 170 11.92 12.02 -9.17
C THR A 170 13.04 13.00 -8.82
N PRO A 171 12.82 13.90 -7.84
CA PRO A 171 13.84 14.83 -7.37
C PRO A 171 15.08 14.08 -6.86
N ALA A 172 16.27 14.67 -7.02
CA ALA A 172 17.51 14.06 -6.55
C ALA A 172 17.61 14.01 -5.01
N ASP A 173 17.02 15.00 -4.34
CA ASP A 173 17.03 15.19 -2.89
C ASP A 173 15.62 15.06 -2.30
N GLY A 174 14.82 14.10 -2.77
CA GLY A 174 13.46 13.95 -2.28
C GLY A 174 12.79 12.64 -2.68
N PRO A 175 11.57 12.40 -2.16
CA PRO A 175 10.80 11.24 -2.56
C PRO A 175 10.38 11.34 -4.03
N ALA A 176 10.22 10.19 -4.67
CA ALA A 176 9.55 10.12 -5.95
C ALA A 176 8.09 10.57 -5.78
N GLU A 177 7.66 11.53 -6.59
CA GLU A 177 6.32 12.10 -6.54
C GLU A 177 5.46 11.47 -7.63
N VAL A 178 4.36 10.82 -7.23
CA VAL A 178 3.50 10.03 -8.09
C VAL A 178 2.08 10.63 -8.11
N PRO A 179 1.57 11.04 -9.29
CA PRO A 179 0.20 11.48 -9.45
C PRO A 179 -0.80 10.42 -9.04
N MET A 180 -1.81 10.83 -8.29
CA MET A 180 -2.99 10.02 -8.02
C MET A 180 -4.01 10.31 -9.12
N ILE A 181 -4.53 9.25 -9.75
CA ILE A 181 -5.72 9.41 -10.60
C ILE A 181 -6.87 9.71 -9.65
N ALA A 182 -7.49 10.88 -9.83
CA ALA A 182 -8.66 11.31 -9.07
C ALA A 182 -9.68 10.18 -9.03
N SER A 183 -9.84 9.60 -7.85
CA SER A 183 -10.92 8.68 -7.50
C SER A 183 -11.37 9.09 -6.11
N ASP A 184 -12.69 9.08 -5.88
CA ASP A 184 -13.30 9.62 -4.66
C ASP A 184 -12.69 9.05 -3.37
N ALA A 185 -12.16 7.83 -3.41
CA ALA A 185 -11.56 7.16 -2.25
C ALA A 185 -10.19 7.75 -1.86
N LEU A 186 -9.32 8.03 -2.83
CA LEU A 186 -7.95 8.47 -2.57
C LEU A 186 -7.85 9.93 -2.16
N GLU A 187 -8.76 10.78 -2.63
CA GLU A 187 -8.82 12.20 -2.26
C GLU A 187 -9.13 12.42 -0.77
N GLN A 188 -9.62 11.39 -0.10
CA GLN A 188 -9.98 11.41 1.31
C GLN A 188 -8.95 10.69 2.19
N GLU A 189 -7.90 10.12 1.59
CA GLU A 189 -6.94 9.29 2.31
C GLU A 189 -5.64 10.01 2.66
N TRP A 190 -5.16 9.69 3.86
CA TRP A 190 -3.82 9.96 4.35
C TRP A 190 -3.17 8.62 4.62
N ALA A 191 -1.97 8.39 4.10
CA ALA A 191 -1.16 7.23 4.50
C ALA A 191 0.28 7.63 4.85
N VAL A 192 0.84 6.97 5.85
CA VAL A 192 2.28 6.86 6.07
C VAL A 192 2.58 5.39 6.29
N VAL A 193 3.40 4.81 5.42
CA VAL A 193 3.77 3.40 5.46
C VAL A 193 5.30 3.31 5.48
N VAL A 194 5.82 2.54 6.41
CA VAL A 194 7.25 2.31 6.62
C VAL A 194 7.48 0.80 6.68
N LEU A 195 8.37 0.29 5.83
CA LEU A 195 8.90 -1.07 5.93
C LEU A 195 10.43 -1.01 5.89
N ALA A 196 11.07 -1.57 6.90
CA ALA A 196 12.51 -1.64 7.07
C ALA A 196 12.89 -3.02 7.63
N PRO A 197 14.18 -3.41 7.61
CA PRO A 197 14.63 -4.72 8.08
C PRO A 197 14.23 -5.09 9.51
N ARG A 198 13.98 -4.11 10.38
CA ARG A 198 13.53 -4.34 11.76
C ARG A 198 12.31 -3.53 12.17
N SER A 199 11.74 -2.75 11.26
CA SER A 199 10.66 -1.82 11.60
C SER A 199 9.59 -1.88 10.54
N SER A 200 8.34 -2.11 10.94
CA SER A 200 7.20 -2.05 10.06
C SER A 200 6.09 -1.29 10.76
N VAL A 201 5.59 -0.23 10.13
CA VAL A 201 4.43 0.52 10.62
C VAL A 201 3.62 1.11 9.47
N LEU A 202 2.32 1.14 9.63
CA LEU A 202 1.42 1.94 8.81
C LEU A 202 0.54 2.82 9.68
N LEU A 203 0.18 3.98 9.13
CA LEU A 203 -0.87 4.88 9.57
C LEU A 203 -1.73 5.18 8.37
N LEU A 204 -3.03 4.91 8.46
CA LEU A 204 -4.03 5.20 7.43
C LEU A 204 -5.15 6.01 8.05
N GLY A 205 -5.48 7.13 7.44
CA GLY A 205 -6.62 7.95 7.80
C GLY A 205 -7.53 8.12 6.59
N ARG A 206 -8.84 8.00 6.79
CA ARG A 206 -9.86 8.42 5.82
C ARG A 206 -10.68 9.54 6.42
N GLU A 207 -10.71 10.69 5.78
CA GLU A 207 -11.52 11.82 6.22
C GLU A 207 -13.01 11.47 6.17
N LEU A 208 -13.75 11.86 7.21
CA LEU A 208 -15.20 11.63 7.24
C LEU A 208 -15.94 12.57 6.27
N PRO A 209 -17.05 12.13 5.65
CA PRO A 209 -17.85 12.97 4.77
C PRO A 209 -18.32 14.25 5.47
N GLY A 210 -18.24 15.39 4.77
CA GLY A 210 -18.75 16.69 5.25
C GLY A 210 -17.80 17.47 6.18
N GLU A 211 -16.61 16.94 6.49
CA GLU A 211 -15.66 17.58 7.39
C GLU A 211 -14.99 18.84 6.79
N ARG A 212 -15.05 19.06 5.47
CA ARG A 212 -14.49 20.25 4.78
C ARG A 212 -15.03 21.60 5.31
N ARG A 213 -16.16 21.62 6.02
CA ARG A 213 -16.72 22.83 6.66
C ARG A 213 -16.13 23.14 8.03
N ARG A 214 -15.39 22.21 8.65
CA ARG A 214 -14.73 22.42 9.94
C ARG A 214 -13.43 23.20 9.78
N ARG A 215 -12.93 23.77 10.88
CA ARG A 215 -11.55 24.28 10.95
C ARG A 215 -10.59 23.13 10.59
N ASP A 216 -9.54 23.42 9.81
CA ASP A 216 -8.72 22.38 9.20
C ASP A 216 -8.17 21.36 10.20
N LEU A 217 -7.60 21.80 11.33
CA LEU A 217 -7.06 20.90 12.37
C LEU A 217 -8.14 20.12 13.14
N ALA A 218 -9.40 20.54 13.07
CA ALA A 218 -10.54 19.92 13.74
C ALA A 218 -11.33 18.96 12.83
N ARG A 219 -10.93 18.82 11.55
CA ARG A 219 -11.46 17.80 10.64
C ARG A 219 -11.24 16.42 11.23
N ARG A 220 -12.21 15.52 11.05
CA ARG A 220 -12.17 14.18 11.63
C ARG A 220 -11.82 13.12 10.59
N PHE A 221 -11.01 12.17 11.03
CA PHE A 221 -10.52 11.05 10.25
C PHE A 221 -10.87 9.76 10.96
N GLU A 222 -11.35 8.78 10.20
CA GLU A 222 -11.33 7.39 10.61
C GLU A 222 -9.89 6.88 10.45
N LEU A 223 -9.27 6.46 11.53
CA LEU A 223 -7.86 6.13 11.62
C LEU A 223 -7.66 4.65 11.91
N VAL A 224 -6.70 4.06 11.20
CA VAL A 224 -6.08 2.76 11.51
C VAL A 224 -4.57 2.95 11.59
N TRP A 225 -3.92 2.31 12.57
CA TRP A 225 -2.47 2.20 12.58
C TRP A 225 -2.08 0.79 13.02
N SER A 226 -0.90 0.32 12.59
CA SER A 226 -0.43 -1.01 12.91
C SER A 226 1.05 -1.18 12.69
N ALA A 227 1.69 -1.96 13.54
CA ALA A 227 3.04 -2.46 13.30
C ALA A 227 3.05 -3.86 12.66
N ALA A 228 1.89 -4.44 12.36
CA ALA A 228 1.79 -5.79 11.81
C ALA A 228 2.36 -5.86 10.37
N PRO A 229 3.36 -6.71 10.11
CA PRO A 229 4.02 -6.81 8.80
C PRO A 229 3.04 -7.12 7.66
N ALA A 230 2.06 -7.99 7.90
CA ALA A 230 1.05 -8.35 6.91
C ALA A 230 0.19 -7.16 6.47
N ALA A 231 -0.09 -6.22 7.39
CA ALA A 231 -0.87 -5.03 7.08
C ALA A 231 0.00 -4.01 6.30
N VAL A 232 1.26 -3.85 6.71
CA VAL A 232 2.24 -2.97 6.03
C VAL A 232 2.49 -3.47 4.60
N TRP A 233 2.67 -4.78 4.43
CA TRP A 233 2.83 -5.40 3.11
C TRP A 233 1.61 -5.15 2.21
N ALA A 234 0.39 -5.35 2.71
CA ALA A 234 -0.83 -5.10 1.95
C ALA A 234 -0.95 -3.62 1.52
N ALA A 235 -0.53 -2.68 2.37
CA ALA A 235 -0.48 -1.26 2.02
C ALA A 235 0.57 -0.98 0.92
N LEU A 236 1.76 -1.58 0.98
CA LEU A 236 2.80 -1.43 -0.05
C LEU A 236 2.41 -2.06 -1.39
N GLU A 237 1.75 -3.22 -1.36
CA GLU A 237 1.14 -3.82 -2.55
C GLU A 237 0.11 -2.88 -3.20
N THR A 238 -0.67 -2.17 -2.38
CA THR A 238 -1.58 -1.13 -2.87
C THR A 238 -0.84 0.05 -3.47
N ALA A 239 0.25 0.49 -2.86
CA ALA A 239 1.12 1.54 -3.42
C ALA A 239 1.69 1.13 -4.79
N VAL A 240 2.19 -0.10 -4.92
CA VAL A 240 2.68 -0.63 -6.21
C VAL A 240 1.58 -0.61 -7.26
N ARG A 241 0.38 -1.13 -6.94
CA ARG A 241 -0.77 -1.14 -7.85
C ARG A 241 -1.20 0.27 -8.29
N LEU A 242 -1.16 1.24 -7.38
CA LEU A 242 -1.49 2.64 -7.68
C LEU A 242 -0.43 3.29 -8.55
N ALA A 243 0.84 3.14 -8.21
CA ALA A 243 1.96 3.68 -8.99
C ALA A 243 1.97 3.15 -10.42
N ARG A 244 1.58 1.89 -10.66
CA ARG A 244 1.52 1.33 -12.04
C ARG A 244 0.67 2.14 -13.00
N ARG A 245 -0.35 2.85 -12.50
CA ARG A 245 -1.29 3.60 -13.34
C ARG A 245 -0.69 4.88 -13.90
N THR A 246 0.20 5.54 -13.16
CA THR A 246 0.70 6.90 -13.46
C THR A 246 2.22 6.99 -13.48
N ALA A 247 2.92 6.04 -12.89
CA ALA A 247 4.37 5.96 -12.81
C ALA A 247 4.87 4.49 -12.87
N PRO A 248 4.77 3.82 -14.05
CA PRO A 248 5.14 2.40 -14.19
C PRO A 248 6.56 2.06 -13.76
N SER A 249 7.54 2.93 -14.02
CA SER A 249 8.94 2.74 -13.61
C SER A 249 9.08 2.73 -12.09
N ILE A 250 8.49 3.72 -11.40
CA ILE A 250 8.49 3.78 -9.93
C ILE A 250 7.83 2.53 -9.34
N ALA A 251 6.75 2.04 -9.97
CA ALA A 251 6.06 0.85 -9.51
C ALA A 251 6.89 -0.43 -9.67
N LEU A 252 7.62 -0.56 -10.79
CA LEU A 252 8.53 -1.67 -11.03
C LEU A 252 9.64 -1.68 -9.98
N ASP A 253 10.26 -0.53 -9.76
CA ASP A 253 11.33 -0.43 -8.80
C ASP A 253 10.86 -0.62 -7.35
N LEU A 254 9.68 -0.08 -6.97
CA LEU A 254 9.09 -0.29 -5.65
C LEU A 254 8.77 -1.78 -5.41
N ARG A 255 8.34 -2.49 -6.46
CA ARG A 255 8.15 -3.95 -6.41
C ARG A 255 9.47 -4.68 -6.22
N ALA A 256 10.50 -4.29 -6.98
CA ALA A 256 11.82 -4.90 -6.88
C ALA A 256 12.35 -4.76 -5.46
N ASP A 257 12.33 -3.55 -4.90
CA ASP A 257 12.77 -3.33 -3.53
C ASP A 257 11.91 -4.09 -2.51
N LEU A 258 10.57 -4.13 -2.67
CA LEU A 258 9.69 -4.87 -1.76
C LEU A 258 10.04 -6.37 -1.69
N ASN A 259 10.45 -6.96 -2.82
CA ASN A 259 10.86 -8.36 -2.88
C ASN A 259 12.20 -8.63 -2.17
N GLU A 260 12.99 -7.61 -1.86
CA GLU A 260 14.26 -7.74 -1.13
C GLU A 260 14.05 -7.86 0.40
N PHE A 261 12.84 -7.58 0.91
CA PHE A 261 12.58 -7.64 2.35
C PHE A 261 12.25 -9.06 2.79
N PRO A 262 12.95 -9.61 3.81
CA PRO A 262 12.64 -10.94 4.33
C PRO A 262 11.26 -10.91 5.00
N TYR A 263 10.30 -11.63 4.43
CA TYR A 263 8.99 -11.85 5.03
C TYR A 263 8.94 -13.22 5.71
N PRO A 264 8.42 -13.36 6.96
CA PRO A 264 7.96 -12.32 7.87
C PRO A 264 9.04 -11.87 8.89
N LEU A 265 9.12 -10.56 9.17
CA LEU A 265 9.80 -9.99 10.33
C LEU A 265 8.73 -9.68 11.39
N GLY A 266 8.65 -10.42 12.50
CA GLY A 266 7.79 -10.01 13.62
C GLY A 266 8.14 -8.60 14.10
N PRO A 267 7.18 -7.77 14.57
CA PRO A 267 7.49 -6.40 14.95
C PRO A 267 8.53 -6.39 16.07
N ASP A 268 9.62 -5.63 15.88
CA ASP A 268 10.64 -5.42 16.91
C ASP A 268 9.97 -4.78 18.15
N PRO A 269 9.88 -5.47 19.30
CA PRO A 269 9.19 -4.93 20.47
C PRO A 269 9.79 -3.60 20.94
N ALA A 270 11.09 -3.39 20.72
CA ALA A 270 11.76 -2.13 21.04
C ALA A 270 11.26 -1.00 20.13
N PHE A 271 11.05 -1.28 18.84
CA PHE A 271 10.47 -0.31 17.89
C PHE A 271 9.04 0.07 18.29
N VAL A 272 8.18 -0.92 18.56
CA VAL A 272 6.78 -0.66 18.94
C VAL A 272 6.70 0.17 20.21
N THR A 273 7.55 -0.12 21.19
CA THR A 273 7.62 0.63 22.46
C THR A 273 8.09 2.07 22.22
N ALA A 274 9.19 2.27 21.48
CA ALA A 274 9.72 3.59 21.17
C ALA A 274 8.71 4.44 20.39
N LEU A 275 8.07 3.86 19.38
CA LEU A 275 7.04 4.50 18.59
C LEU A 275 5.85 4.92 19.47
N THR A 276 5.36 4.02 20.32
CA THR A 276 4.23 4.31 21.21
C THR A 276 4.54 5.48 22.16
N ASN A 277 5.75 5.50 22.73
CA ASN A 277 6.20 6.60 23.59
C ASN A 277 6.24 7.93 22.83
N ARG A 278 6.71 7.95 21.57
CA ARG A 278 6.68 9.16 20.74
C ARG A 278 5.27 9.61 20.41
N MET A 279 4.38 8.68 20.08
CA MET A 279 2.98 8.99 19.81
C MET A 279 2.34 9.69 21.01
N VAL A 280 2.53 9.16 22.23
CA VAL A 280 2.05 9.81 23.47
C VAL A 280 2.64 11.22 23.62
N GLY A 281 3.95 11.37 23.43
CA GLY A 281 4.62 12.67 23.53
C GLY A 281 4.16 13.71 22.50
N TYR A 282 3.75 13.27 21.30
CA TYR A 282 3.18 14.16 20.29
C TYR A 282 1.72 14.55 20.57
N LEU A 283 0.96 13.68 21.23
CA LEU A 283 -0.44 13.94 21.58
C LEU A 283 -0.61 14.91 22.75
N ASP A 284 0.40 15.01 23.63
CA ASP A 284 0.41 15.94 24.77
C ASP A 284 0.74 17.39 24.38
N ARG A 285 1.29 17.62 23.18
CA ARG A 285 1.62 18.96 22.64
C ARG A 285 0.42 19.67 22.04
#